data_AF-A0A6N9HCG5-F1
#
_entry.id   AF-A0A6N9HCG5-F1
#
_cell.length_a   1.000
_cell.length_b   1.000
_cell.length_c   1.000
_cell.angle_alpha   90.00
_cell.angle_beta   90.00
_cell.angle_gamma   90.00
#
_symmetry.space_group_name_H-M   'P 1'
#
loop_
_entity.id
_entity.type
_entity.pdbx_description
1 polymer ?
#
loop_
_entity_poly.entity_id
_entity_poly.type
_entity_poly.pdbx_seq_one_letter_code
_entity_poly.pdbx_strand_id
1 'polypeptide(L)'
;MSVSYHFLASERDYQLVTTWFAALEYETTMKERPDGTWLYFRAMATEPLPDSEHINQETTPLVWISKPKKRSDILWTDAEVCFTATPLRSQFPELNKISMQFAKWLKQFDLVFARKDNVAREWNYYLEGGIRNFSEKLYALPDAMAALQNGRYFVHQRANDAVLDTVVKTLRLRGYDFDTNYPV
;
A
#
# COMPACT_ATOMS: atom_id res chain seq x y z
N MET A 1 1.06 3.41 17.62
CA MET A 1 0.72 3.49 16.19
C MET A 1 0.98 2.14 15.57
N SER A 2 0.12 1.72 14.64
CA SER A 2 0.30 0.50 13.85
C SER A 2 1.57 0.63 12.99
N VAL A 3 2.09 -0.51 12.54
CA VAL A 3 3.25 -0.52 11.63
C VAL A 3 2.73 -0.63 10.21
N SER A 4 2.84 0.47 9.44
CA SER A 4 2.42 0.53 8.04
C SER A 4 3.61 0.70 7.10
N TYR A 5 3.53 0.07 5.95
CA TYR A 5 4.47 0.21 4.84
C TYR A 5 3.71 0.62 3.59
N HIS A 6 4.08 1.77 3.01
CA HIS A 6 3.53 2.22 1.74
C HIS A 6 4.54 2.02 0.62
N PHE A 7 4.04 1.63 -0.55
CA PHE A 7 4.84 1.35 -1.73
C PHE A 7 3.99 1.51 -2.99
N LEU A 8 4.64 1.76 -4.13
CA LEU A 8 3.93 1.83 -5.39
C LEU A 8 3.70 0.41 -5.92
N ALA A 9 2.46 0.11 -6.28
CA ALA A 9 2.05 -1.18 -6.77
C ALA A 9 0.95 -1.05 -7.82
N SER A 10 0.94 -2.00 -8.75
CA SER A 10 -0.15 -2.32 -9.65
C SER A 10 -1.05 -3.44 -9.10
N GLU A 11 -2.13 -3.76 -9.80
CA GLU A 11 -2.93 -4.96 -9.50
C GLU A 11 -2.13 -6.27 -9.62
N ARG A 12 -1.11 -6.34 -10.48
CA ARG A 12 -0.22 -7.52 -10.56
C ARG A 12 0.75 -7.56 -9.40
N ASP A 13 1.29 -6.40 -9.00
CA ASP A 13 2.14 -6.28 -7.82
C ASP A 13 1.39 -6.63 -6.53
N TYR A 14 0.08 -6.38 -6.49
CA TYR A 14 -0.77 -6.84 -5.39
C TYR A 14 -0.70 -8.36 -5.22
N GLN A 15 -0.76 -9.12 -6.32
CA GLN A 15 -0.61 -10.56 -6.29
C GLN A 15 0.78 -10.99 -5.81
N LEU A 16 1.82 -10.24 -6.15
CA LEU A 16 3.18 -10.49 -5.66
C LEU A 16 3.23 -10.35 -4.12
N VAL A 17 2.60 -9.31 -3.56
CA VAL A 17 2.53 -9.09 -2.11
C VAL A 17 1.73 -10.21 -1.43
N THR A 18 0.55 -10.57 -1.94
CA THR A 18 -0.25 -11.65 -1.34
C THR A 18 0.46 -13.00 -1.44
N THR A 19 1.18 -13.26 -2.54
CA THR A 19 1.99 -14.47 -2.70
C THR A 19 3.15 -14.51 -1.72
N TRP A 20 3.80 -13.37 -1.45
CA TRP A 20 4.85 -13.28 -0.43
C TRP A 20 4.32 -13.69 0.95
N PHE A 21 3.12 -13.22 1.32
CA PHE A 21 2.49 -13.62 2.58
C PHE A 21 2.04 -15.09 2.59
N ALA A 22 1.52 -15.60 1.48
CA ALA A 22 1.11 -17.00 1.35
C ALA A 22 2.29 -17.98 1.41
N ALA A 23 3.50 -17.53 1.05
CA ALA A 23 4.73 -18.33 1.14
C ALA A 23 5.28 -18.42 2.57
N LEU A 24 4.70 -17.72 3.54
CA LEU A 24 5.11 -17.82 4.94
C LEU A 24 4.57 -19.13 5.53
N GLU A 25 5.38 -19.81 6.34
CA GLU A 25 5.02 -21.07 7.03
C GLU A 25 4.09 -20.84 8.24
N TYR A 26 3.11 -19.95 8.12
CA TYR A 26 2.12 -19.67 9.17
C TYR A 26 0.71 -20.01 8.69
N GLU A 27 -0.09 -20.57 9.59
CA GLU A 27 -1.53 -20.73 9.33
C GLU A 27 -2.18 -19.34 9.25
N THR A 28 -2.56 -18.94 8.03
CA THR A 28 -3.21 -17.66 7.75
C THR A 28 -4.60 -17.88 7.18
N THR A 29 -5.56 -17.07 7.62
CA THR A 29 -6.89 -16.99 7.01
C THR A 29 -6.98 -15.71 6.21
N MET A 30 -7.20 -15.84 4.89
CA MET A 30 -7.37 -14.70 3.99
C MET A 30 -8.86 -14.34 3.88
N LYS A 31 -9.18 -13.06 4.02
CA LYS A 31 -10.52 -12.53 3.77
C LYS A 31 -10.44 -11.35 2.81
N GLU A 32 -10.91 -11.57 1.59
CA GLU A 32 -10.99 -10.53 0.56
C GLU A 32 -12.02 -9.45 0.92
N ARG A 33 -11.73 -8.22 0.51
CA ARG A 33 -12.60 -7.05 0.60
C ARG A 33 -12.49 -6.23 -0.70
N PRO A 34 -13.46 -5.34 -0.98
CA PRO A 34 -13.42 -4.51 -2.18
C PRO A 34 -12.17 -3.61 -2.30
N ASP A 35 -11.55 -3.25 -1.18
CA ASP A 35 -10.43 -2.33 -1.06
C ASP A 35 -9.10 -2.99 -0.67
N GLY A 36 -9.07 -4.32 -0.52
CA GLY A 36 -7.88 -5.05 -0.09
C GLY A 36 -8.17 -6.43 0.49
N THR A 37 -7.20 -6.99 1.21
CA THR A 37 -7.32 -8.30 1.86
C THR A 37 -6.86 -8.23 3.30
N TRP A 38 -7.62 -8.88 4.17
CA TRP A 38 -7.23 -9.16 5.54
C TRP A 38 -6.53 -10.51 5.62
N LEU A 39 -5.37 -10.53 6.27
CA LEU A 39 -4.67 -11.74 6.66
C LEU A 39 -4.71 -11.86 8.17
N TYR A 40 -5.36 -12.91 8.65
CA TYR A 40 -5.39 -13.26 10.05
C TYR A 40 -4.41 -14.40 10.35
N PHE A 41 -3.46 -14.16 11.26
CA PHE A 41 -2.44 -15.14 11.65
C PHE A 41 -2.96 -15.98 12.80
N ARG A 42 -3.69 -17.06 12.49
CA ARG A 42 -4.39 -17.89 13.47
C ARG A 42 -3.46 -18.48 14.52
N ALA A 43 -2.28 -18.94 14.10
CA ALA A 43 -1.28 -19.51 15.01
C ALA A 43 -0.80 -18.53 16.10
N MET A 44 -1.04 -17.23 15.92
CA MET A 44 -0.63 -16.17 16.84
C MET A 44 -1.80 -15.62 17.68
N ALA A 45 -3.03 -16.08 17.42
CA ALA A 45 -4.21 -15.61 18.11
C ALA A 45 -4.49 -16.47 19.35
N THR A 46 -4.87 -15.83 20.44
CA THR A 46 -5.33 -16.50 21.66
C THR A 46 -6.80 -16.88 21.60
N GLU A 47 -7.56 -16.23 20.72
CA GLU A 47 -9.00 -16.39 20.57
C GLU A 47 -9.34 -16.79 19.12
N PRO A 48 -10.43 -17.55 18.90
CA PRO A 48 -10.91 -17.85 17.56
C PRO A 48 -11.24 -16.57 16.79
N LEU A 49 -11.12 -16.62 15.45
CA LEU A 49 -11.41 -15.47 14.59
C LEU A 49 -12.81 -14.92 14.89
N PRO A 50 -12.94 -13.67 15.36
CA PRO A 50 -14.25 -13.05 15.55
C PRO A 50 -14.97 -12.91 14.22
N ASP A 51 -16.31 -12.93 14.22
CA ASP A 51 -17.08 -12.50 13.05
C ASP A 51 -16.61 -11.12 12.60
N SER A 52 -16.52 -10.89 11.29
CA SER A 52 -15.81 -9.73 10.72
C SER A 52 -16.32 -8.35 11.15
N GLU A 53 -17.51 -8.29 11.73
CA GLU A 53 -18.11 -7.07 12.28
C GLU A 53 -17.55 -6.69 13.66
N HIS A 54 -16.89 -7.63 14.37
CA HIS A 54 -16.43 -7.47 15.74
C HIS A 54 -14.91 -7.65 15.93
N ILE A 55 -14.12 -7.66 14.85
CA ILE A 55 -12.66 -7.80 14.96
C ILE A 55 -12.06 -6.51 15.54
N ASN A 56 -11.52 -6.60 16.76
CA ASN A 56 -10.69 -5.54 17.32
C ASN A 56 -9.30 -5.57 16.67
N GLN A 57 -9.04 -4.63 15.76
CA GLN A 57 -7.79 -4.57 14.98
C GLN A 57 -6.54 -4.35 15.83
N GLU A 58 -6.66 -3.73 17.01
CA GLU A 58 -5.52 -3.40 17.87
C GLU A 58 -5.03 -4.60 18.68
N THR A 59 -5.89 -5.58 18.92
CA THR A 59 -5.63 -6.77 19.77
C THR A 59 -5.67 -8.08 19.00
N THR A 60 -5.83 -8.03 17.67
CA THR A 60 -5.89 -9.21 16.81
C THR A 60 -4.63 -9.26 15.94
N PRO A 61 -3.99 -10.43 15.75
CA PRO A 61 -2.81 -10.58 14.89
C PRO A 61 -3.21 -10.52 13.41
N LEU A 62 -3.44 -9.31 12.94
CA LEU A 62 -4.09 -9.01 11.69
C LEU A 62 -3.20 -8.11 10.82
N VAL A 63 -3.18 -8.41 9.52
CA VAL A 63 -2.50 -7.61 8.51
C VAL A 63 -3.49 -7.20 7.44
N TRP A 64 -3.55 -5.91 7.16
CA TRP A 64 -4.28 -5.35 6.03
C TRP A 64 -3.34 -5.19 4.85
N ILE A 65 -3.77 -5.62 3.66
CA ILE A 65 -3.09 -5.34 2.40
C ILE A 65 -4.07 -4.58 1.51
N SER A 66 -3.84 -3.29 1.30
CA SER A 66 -4.72 -2.53 0.42
C SER A 66 -4.51 -2.90 -1.04
N LYS A 67 -5.59 -2.91 -1.81
CA LYS A 67 -5.56 -3.16 -3.23
C LYS A 67 -5.28 -1.84 -3.96
N PRO A 68 -4.15 -1.71 -4.68
CA PRO A 68 -3.90 -0.54 -5.51
C PRO A 68 -4.98 -0.42 -6.58
N LYS A 69 -5.40 0.81 -6.87
CA LYS A 69 -6.49 1.11 -7.80
C LYS A 69 -5.95 1.91 -8.97
N LYS A 70 -6.25 1.44 -10.17
CA LYS A 70 -6.15 2.27 -11.37
C LYS A 70 -7.34 3.23 -11.35
N ARG A 71 -7.07 4.52 -11.14
CA ARG A 71 -8.11 5.55 -11.17
C ARG A 71 -8.39 5.92 -12.63
N SER A 72 -7.35 6.17 -13.43
CA SER A 72 -7.44 6.39 -14.88
C SER A 72 -6.29 5.68 -15.58
N ASP A 73 -6.22 5.77 -16.90
CA ASP A 73 -5.08 5.24 -17.67
C ASP A 73 -3.73 5.77 -17.20
N ILE A 74 -3.69 7.00 -16.70
CA ILE A 74 -2.45 7.66 -16.28
C ILE A 74 -2.31 7.83 -14.77
N LEU A 75 -3.34 7.59 -13.97
CA LEU A 75 -3.35 7.85 -12.52
C LEU A 75 -3.68 6.61 -11.70
N TRP A 76 -2.77 6.26 -10.79
CA TRP A 76 -2.79 5.04 -9.99
C TRP A 76 -2.67 5.39 -8.51
N THR A 77 -3.16 4.53 -7.62
CA THR A 77 -2.90 4.67 -6.19
C THR A 77 -1.68 3.86 -5.77
N ASP A 78 -1.02 4.29 -4.70
CA ASP A 78 -0.12 3.42 -3.96
C ASP A 78 -0.88 2.28 -3.24
N ALA A 79 -0.11 1.39 -2.63
CA ALA A 79 -0.59 0.34 -1.77
C ALA A 79 -0.01 0.47 -0.36
N GLU A 80 -0.70 -0.13 0.60
CA GLU A 80 -0.34 -0.16 2.01
C GLU A 80 -0.39 -1.60 2.51
N VAL A 81 0.64 -2.00 3.27
CA VAL A 81 0.55 -3.14 4.18
C VAL A 81 0.58 -2.61 5.61
N CYS A 82 -0.49 -2.83 6.35
CA CYS A 82 -0.64 -2.37 7.73
C CYS A 82 -0.75 -3.57 8.68
N PHE A 83 0.20 -3.66 9.61
CA PHE A 83 0.16 -4.56 10.75
C PHE A 83 -0.62 -3.87 11.87
N THR A 84 -1.88 -4.25 12.06
CA THR A 84 -2.85 -3.41 12.78
C THR A 84 -2.69 -3.43 14.29
N ALA A 85 -2.15 -4.51 14.85
CA ALA A 85 -2.02 -4.66 16.29
C ALA A 85 -1.11 -3.59 16.91
N THR A 86 -1.52 -3.04 18.05
CA THR A 86 -0.78 -1.98 18.73
C THR A 86 -0.78 -2.15 20.25
N PRO A 87 0.41 -2.19 20.89
CA PRO A 87 1.76 -2.29 20.32
C PRO A 87 2.11 -3.66 19.71
N LEU A 88 2.49 -3.68 18.42
CA LEU A 88 2.81 -4.91 17.68
C LEU A 88 3.92 -5.75 18.34
N ARG A 89 5.06 -5.12 18.69
CA ARG A 89 6.25 -5.84 19.18
C ARG A 89 6.03 -6.59 20.49
N SER A 90 5.25 -6.03 21.41
CA SER A 90 5.03 -6.63 22.73
C SER A 90 3.83 -7.58 22.73
N GLN A 91 2.79 -7.33 21.93
CA GLN A 91 1.64 -8.22 21.85
C GLN A 91 1.89 -9.42 20.94
N PHE A 92 2.50 -9.18 19.78
CA PHE A 92 2.70 -10.20 18.74
C PHE A 92 4.15 -10.15 18.21
N PRO A 93 5.13 -10.63 18.99
CA PRO A 93 6.54 -10.57 18.61
C PRO A 93 6.86 -11.31 17.32
N GLU A 94 6.19 -12.43 17.03
CA GLU A 94 6.36 -13.15 15.76
C GLU A 94 5.80 -12.36 14.57
N LEU A 95 4.64 -11.72 14.72
CA LEU A 95 4.09 -10.84 13.70
C LEU A 95 4.98 -9.61 13.45
N ASN A 96 5.64 -9.10 14.49
CA ASN A 96 6.68 -8.08 14.36
C ASN A 96 7.92 -8.58 13.60
N LYS A 97 8.30 -9.86 13.72
CA LYS A 97 9.37 -10.42 12.86
C LYS A 97 8.94 -10.46 11.40
N ILE A 98 7.68 -10.82 11.12
CA ILE A 98 7.13 -10.80 9.76
C ILE A 98 7.14 -9.37 9.20
N SER A 99 6.75 -8.37 9.99
CA SER A 99 6.81 -6.96 9.54
C SER A 99 8.23 -6.51 9.19
N MET A 100 9.22 -6.90 10.00
CA MET A 100 10.63 -6.63 9.70
C MET A 100 11.13 -7.37 8.46
N GLN A 101 10.70 -8.60 8.24
CA GLN A 101 11.01 -9.37 7.02
C GLN A 101 10.38 -8.73 5.79
N PHE A 102 9.13 -8.28 5.89
CA PHE A 102 8.44 -7.57 4.82
C PHE A 102 9.14 -6.25 4.48
N ALA A 103 9.54 -5.48 5.50
CA ALA A 103 10.34 -4.26 5.31
C ALA A 103 11.69 -4.54 4.62
N LYS A 104 12.33 -5.67 4.92
CA LYS A 104 13.58 -6.11 4.26
C LYS A 104 13.32 -6.54 2.82
N TRP A 105 12.21 -7.22 2.57
CA TRP A 105 11.80 -7.63 1.22
C TRP A 105 11.50 -6.41 0.33
N LEU A 106 10.75 -5.41 0.83
CA LEU A 106 10.48 -4.18 0.10
C LEU A 106 11.75 -3.43 -0.34
N LYS A 107 12.81 -3.48 0.47
CA LYS A 107 14.10 -2.84 0.16
C LYS A 107 14.85 -3.47 -1.02
N GLN A 108 14.39 -4.61 -1.54
CA GLN A 108 14.95 -5.25 -2.72
C GLN A 108 14.50 -4.58 -4.02
N PHE A 109 13.46 -3.74 -3.96
CA PHE A 109 12.94 -3.02 -5.11
C PHE A 109 13.48 -1.58 -5.20
N ASP A 110 13.20 -0.92 -6.32
CA ASP A 110 13.69 0.42 -6.60
C ASP A 110 13.13 1.46 -5.63
N LEU A 111 14.02 2.22 -5.00
CA LEU A 111 13.68 3.34 -4.13
C LEU A 111 13.39 4.57 -5.00
N VAL A 112 12.11 4.94 -5.11
CA VAL A 112 11.65 6.04 -5.99
C VAL A 112 11.43 7.35 -5.25
N PHE A 113 11.40 7.32 -3.92
CA PHE A 113 11.32 8.52 -3.09
C PHE A 113 11.90 8.28 -1.72
N ALA A 114 12.63 9.27 -1.20
CA ALA A 114 13.01 9.37 0.20
C ALA A 114 12.87 10.83 0.68
N ARG A 115 12.32 11.04 1.88
CA ARG A 115 12.07 12.39 2.41
C ARG A 115 13.36 13.10 2.84
N LYS A 116 14.27 12.37 3.48
CA LYS A 116 15.52 12.90 4.07
C LYS A 116 16.69 12.83 3.10
N ASP A 117 16.65 11.89 2.17
CA ASP A 117 17.71 11.63 1.22
C ASP A 117 17.28 12.12 -0.15
N ASN A 118 18.20 12.75 -0.87
CA ASN A 118 17.90 13.33 -2.16
C ASN A 118 17.93 12.28 -3.29
N VAL A 119 17.17 11.20 -3.10
CA VAL A 119 17.17 10.00 -3.95
C VAL A 119 16.09 10.12 -5.03
N ALA A 120 16.46 9.70 -6.24
CA ALA A 120 15.56 9.47 -7.38
C ALA A 120 14.62 10.65 -7.67
N ARG A 121 15.20 11.86 -7.74
CA ARG A 121 14.48 13.13 -7.95
C ARG A 121 13.64 13.12 -9.22
N GLU A 122 14.04 12.35 -10.23
CA GLU A 122 13.34 12.17 -11.48
C GLU A 122 11.91 11.67 -11.29
N TRP A 123 11.63 10.89 -10.24
CA TRP A 123 10.29 10.36 -9.99
C TRP A 123 9.38 11.32 -9.24
N ASN A 124 9.93 12.36 -8.59
CA ASN A 124 9.13 13.30 -7.78
C ASN A 124 8.00 13.96 -8.59
N TYR A 125 8.20 14.14 -9.89
CA TYR A 125 7.20 14.70 -10.79
C TYR A 125 5.97 13.81 -10.96
N TYR A 126 6.12 12.50 -10.79
CA TYR A 126 5.06 11.50 -10.93
C TYR A 126 4.36 11.18 -9.60
N LEU A 127 4.80 11.78 -8.49
CA LEU A 127 4.29 11.55 -7.14
C LEU A 127 3.42 12.73 -6.68
N GLU A 128 2.12 12.63 -6.95
CA GLU A 128 1.14 13.69 -6.77
C GLU A 128 0.23 13.45 -5.54
N GLY A 129 -0.67 14.39 -5.25
CA GLY A 129 -1.72 14.21 -4.24
C GLY A 129 -1.21 14.01 -2.80
N GLY A 130 0.00 14.50 -2.51
CA GLY A 130 0.57 14.43 -1.16
C GLY A 130 1.05 13.04 -0.73
N ILE A 131 1.20 12.08 -1.65
CA ILE A 131 1.71 10.73 -1.35
C ILE A 131 3.02 10.74 -0.53
N ARG A 132 3.88 11.73 -0.80
CA ARG A 132 5.16 11.97 -0.10
C ARG A 132 5.01 12.32 1.39
N ASN A 133 3.81 12.71 1.83
CA ASN A 133 3.52 13.03 3.22
C ASN A 133 3.27 11.77 4.07
N PHE A 134 2.88 10.66 3.44
CA PHE A 134 2.47 9.43 4.14
C PHE A 134 3.62 8.47 4.42
N SER A 135 4.78 8.64 3.78
CA SER A 135 5.93 7.75 3.99
C SER A 135 7.27 8.46 3.91
N GLU A 136 8.22 7.98 4.72
CA GLU A 136 9.60 8.46 4.66
C GLU A 136 10.33 7.95 3.41
N LYS A 137 9.98 6.74 2.94
CA LYS A 137 10.54 6.08 1.76
C LYS A 137 9.43 5.38 0.97
N LEU A 138 9.49 5.47 -0.35
CA LEU A 138 8.60 4.71 -1.23
C LEU A 138 9.44 3.83 -2.14
N TYR A 139 9.14 2.54 -2.12
CA TYR A 139 9.69 1.56 -3.04
C TYR A 139 8.65 1.30 -4.14
N ALA A 140 9.09 1.06 -5.37
CA ALA A 140 8.22 0.70 -6.48
C ALA A 140 8.37 -0.78 -6.83
N LEU A 141 7.28 -1.54 -6.74
CA LEU A 141 7.27 -2.92 -7.19
C LEU A 141 7.37 -2.98 -8.73
N PRO A 142 7.73 -4.13 -9.33
CA PRO A 142 8.16 -4.19 -10.74
C PRO A 142 7.18 -3.58 -11.75
N ASP A 143 5.88 -3.89 -11.66
CA ASP A 143 4.90 -3.33 -12.61
C ASP A 143 4.65 -1.84 -12.35
N ALA A 144 4.64 -1.41 -11.08
CA ALA A 144 4.55 0.00 -10.73
C ALA A 144 5.77 0.82 -11.18
N MET A 145 6.97 0.22 -11.12
CA MET A 145 8.20 0.85 -11.61
C MET A 145 8.16 0.99 -13.13
N ALA A 146 7.70 -0.04 -13.85
CA ALA A 146 7.45 0.04 -15.28
C ALA A 146 6.39 1.12 -15.60
N ALA A 147 5.34 1.24 -14.79
CA ALA A 147 4.33 2.29 -14.96
C ALA A 147 4.94 3.69 -14.77
N LEU A 148 5.76 3.91 -13.74
CA LEU A 148 6.51 5.16 -13.54
C LEU A 148 7.40 5.51 -14.74
N GLN A 149 8.17 4.54 -15.24
CA GLN A 149 9.03 4.72 -16.40
C GLN A 149 8.23 5.08 -17.67
N ASN A 150 6.99 4.60 -17.77
CA ASN A 150 6.05 4.94 -18.84
C ASN A 150 5.21 6.20 -18.55
N GLY A 151 5.63 7.02 -17.59
CA GLY A 151 5.03 8.33 -17.29
C GLY A 151 3.69 8.28 -16.57
N ARG A 152 3.39 7.19 -15.84
CA ARG A 152 2.19 7.08 -15.01
C ARG A 152 2.40 7.79 -13.67
N TYR A 153 1.33 8.41 -13.17
CA TYR A 153 1.30 9.17 -11.93
C TYR A 153 0.73 8.33 -10.80
N PHE A 154 1.23 8.57 -9.59
CA PHE A 154 0.78 7.92 -8.37
C PHE A 154 0.29 8.94 -7.35
N VAL A 155 -0.81 8.59 -6.67
CA VAL A 155 -1.38 9.30 -5.53
C VAL A 155 -1.54 8.34 -4.36
N HIS A 156 -1.70 8.88 -3.14
CA HIS A 156 -1.99 8.04 -1.99
C HIS A 156 -3.38 7.39 -2.12
N GLN A 157 -3.53 6.14 -1.68
CA GLN A 157 -4.78 5.39 -1.73
C GLN A 157 -5.93 6.04 -0.95
N ARG A 158 -5.61 6.84 0.07
CA ARG A 158 -6.59 7.62 0.86
C ARG A 158 -6.76 9.06 0.35
N ALA A 159 -6.27 9.39 -0.85
CA ALA A 159 -6.57 10.68 -1.47
C ALA A 159 -8.09 10.80 -1.67
N ASN A 160 -8.66 11.88 -1.13
CA ASN A 160 -10.08 12.18 -1.28
C ASN A 160 -10.36 12.83 -2.63
N ASP A 161 -11.63 12.99 -2.97
CA ASP A 161 -12.07 13.49 -4.27
C ASP A 161 -11.53 14.89 -4.55
N ALA A 162 -11.47 15.79 -3.55
CA ALA A 162 -10.90 17.12 -3.71
C ALA A 162 -9.40 17.11 -4.11
N VAL A 163 -8.61 16.21 -3.54
CA VAL A 163 -7.19 16.02 -3.91
C VAL A 163 -7.11 15.44 -5.32
N LEU A 164 -7.92 14.44 -5.64
CA LEU A 164 -7.95 13.82 -6.97
C LEU A 164 -8.32 14.84 -8.04
N ASP A 165 -9.33 15.66 -7.80
CA ASP A 165 -9.76 16.75 -8.66
C ASP A 165 -8.63 17.74 -8.96
N THR A 166 -7.88 18.10 -7.93
CA THR A 166 -6.73 19.01 -8.06
C THR A 166 -5.65 18.38 -8.93
N VAL A 167 -5.35 17.10 -8.71
CA VAL A 167 -4.38 16.34 -9.51
C VAL A 167 -4.85 16.22 -10.96
N VAL A 168 -6.10 15.85 -11.19
CA VAL A 168 -6.70 15.73 -12.54
C VAL A 168 -6.66 17.07 -13.27
N LYS A 169 -7.05 18.17 -12.63
CA LYS A 169 -6.94 19.52 -13.22
C LYS A 169 -5.51 19.86 -13.60
N THR A 170 -4.54 19.53 -12.75
CA THR A 170 -3.12 19.76 -13.00
C THR A 170 -2.60 18.92 -14.17
N LEU A 171 -3.02 17.66 -14.27
CA LEU A 171 -2.64 16.75 -15.34
C LEU A 171 -3.29 17.14 -16.68
N ARG A 172 -4.53 17.66 -16.67
CA ARG A 172 -5.16 18.26 -17.86
C ARG A 172 -4.38 19.44 -18.40
N LEU A 173 -3.88 20.32 -17.52
CA LEU A 173 -3.01 21.44 -17.93
C LEU A 173 -1.67 20.96 -18.56
N ARG A 174 -1.27 19.71 -18.30
CA ARG A 174 -0.10 19.06 -18.90
C ARG A 174 -0.42 18.31 -20.20
N GLY A 175 -1.67 18.38 -20.68
CA GLY A 175 -2.11 17.78 -21.95
C GLY A 175 -2.65 16.35 -21.85
N TYR A 176 -2.99 15.88 -20.65
CA TYR A 176 -3.60 14.56 -20.47
C TYR A 176 -5.14 14.64 -20.42
N ASP A 177 -5.80 13.79 -21.20
CA ASP A 177 -7.25 13.62 -21.14
C ASP A 177 -7.67 12.63 -20.06
N PHE A 178 -8.76 12.97 -19.37
CA PHE A 178 -9.40 12.12 -18.38
C PHE A 178 -10.87 12.04 -18.73
N ASP A 179 -11.39 10.81 -18.88
CA ASP A 179 -12.81 10.56 -19.13
C ASP A 179 -13.68 11.28 -18.08
N THR A 180 -14.80 11.83 -18.55
CA THR A 180 -15.77 12.64 -17.79
C THR A 180 -16.48 11.91 -16.64
N ASN A 181 -16.11 10.66 -16.33
CA ASN A 181 -16.72 9.84 -15.27
C ASN A 181 -16.05 10.01 -13.89
N TYR A 182 -15.19 11.01 -13.72
CA TYR A 182 -14.79 11.45 -12.38
C TYR A 182 -15.84 12.43 -11.86
N PRO A 183 -16.65 12.06 -10.85
CA PRO A 183 -17.48 13.04 -10.18
C PRO A 183 -16.56 14.04 -9.48
N VAL A 184 -16.83 15.31 -9.78
CA VAL A 184 -16.35 16.51 -9.05
C VAL A 184 -16.85 16.44 -7.61
#